data_AF-A0A0X3QA46-F1
#
_entry.id   AF-A0A0X3QA46-F1
#
_cell.length_a   1.000
_cell.length_b   1.000
_cell.length_c   1.000
_cell.angle_alpha   90.00
_cell.angle_beta   90.00
_cell.angle_gamma   90.00
#
_symmetry.space_group_name_H-M   'P 1'
#
loop_
_entity.id
_entity.type
_entity.pdbx_description
1 polymer ?
#
loop_
_entity_poly.entity_id
_entity_poly.type
_entity_poly.pdbx_seq_one_letter_code
_entity_poly.pdbx_strand_id
1 'polypeptide(L)'
;KLYPLSYRQLRGDLIQTFRIVRGMDCALLCDDFFQLATTKNLRGHPFKLSVPQVRLDVRKYFFTNRVVEPWNNLPEAIVMSQSVYTFKHRFDIHMLQYHEDYVTT
;
A
#
# COMPACT_ATOMS: atom_id res chain seq x y z
N LYS A 1 20.91 13.65 -1.35
CA LYS A 1 19.89 13.99 -0.33
C LYS A 1 19.01 12.77 -0.12
N LEU A 2 18.84 12.29 1.12
CA LEU A 2 18.02 11.10 1.42
C LEU A 2 16.56 11.53 1.69
N TYR A 3 15.59 10.73 1.26
CA TYR A 3 14.17 10.97 1.56
C TYR A 3 13.88 10.87 3.07
N PRO A 4 12.83 11.58 3.58
CA PRO A 4 12.38 11.46 4.96
C PRO A 4 12.13 10.00 5.39
N LEU A 5 12.28 9.72 6.69
CA LEU A 5 12.06 8.37 7.23
C LEU A 5 10.64 7.86 6.95
N SER A 6 9.63 8.73 7.12
CA SER A 6 8.22 8.42 6.86
C SER A 6 8.00 7.93 5.42
N TYR A 7 8.58 8.61 4.44
CA TYR A 7 8.51 8.19 3.03
C TYR A 7 9.14 6.81 2.81
N ARG A 8 10.34 6.60 3.35
CA ARG A 8 11.06 5.33 3.18
C ARG A 8 10.31 4.16 3.84
N GLN A 9 9.68 4.39 5.00
CA GLN A 9 8.82 3.41 5.68
C GLN A 9 7.58 3.09 4.85
N LEU A 10 6.84 4.12 4.43
CA LEU A 10 5.63 3.95 3.60
C LEU A 10 5.94 3.18 2.31
N ARG A 11 7.04 3.54 1.63
CA ARG A 11 7.48 2.86 0.42
C ARG A 11 7.77 1.38 0.68
N GLY A 12 8.51 1.08 1.74
CA GLY A 12 8.80 -0.30 2.13
C GLY A 12 7.52 -1.09 2.41
N ASP A 13 6.60 -0.49 3.15
CA ASP A 13 5.33 -1.12 3.51
C ASP A 13 4.44 -1.41 2.30
N LEU A 14 4.32 -0.48 1.35
CA LEU A 14 3.51 -0.66 0.15
C LEU A 14 4.13 -1.67 -0.82
N ILE A 15 5.46 -1.76 -0.89
CA ILE A 15 6.15 -2.83 -1.64
C ILE A 15 5.85 -4.19 -1.01
N GLN A 16 5.90 -4.30 0.32
CA GLN A 16 5.59 -5.56 1.00
C GLN A 16 4.13 -5.95 0.81
N THR A 17 3.21 -4.99 0.92
CA THR A 17 1.78 -5.19 0.67
C THR A 17 1.55 -5.70 -0.76
N PHE A 18 2.20 -5.10 -1.77
CA PHE A 18 2.12 -5.58 -3.14
C PHE A 18 2.57 -7.03 -3.30
N ARG A 19 3.69 -7.42 -2.67
CA ARG A 19 4.19 -8.81 -2.74
C ARG A 19 3.18 -9.80 -2.16
N ILE A 20 2.62 -9.49 -0.99
CA ILE A 20 1.65 -10.33 -0.29
C ILE A 20 0.35 -10.45 -1.11
N VAL A 21 -0.24 -9.31 -1.48
CA VAL A 21 -1.56 -9.27 -2.16
C VAL A 21 -1.52 -9.89 -3.55
N ARG A 22 -0.38 -9.82 -4.24
CA ARG A 22 -0.20 -10.41 -5.58
C ARG A 22 0.34 -11.83 -5.55
N GLY A 23 0.51 -12.43 -4.36
CA GLY A 23 1.04 -13.79 -4.21
C GLY A 23 2.46 -13.97 -4.74
N MET A 24 3.28 -12.91 -4.68
CA MET A 24 4.68 -12.94 -5.13
C MET A 24 5.66 -13.35 -4.02
N ASP A 25 5.17 -13.51 -2.79
CA ASP A 25 5.96 -13.98 -1.66
C ASP A 25 5.61 -15.44 -1.36
N CYS A 26 6.60 -16.32 -1.35
CA CYS A 26 6.38 -17.76 -1.19
C CYS A 26 6.05 -18.18 0.24
N ALA A 27 6.35 -17.33 1.23
CA ALA A 27 6.18 -17.63 2.65
C ALA A 27 4.98 -16.92 3.30
N LEU A 28 4.34 -15.97 2.60
CA LEU A 28 3.28 -15.14 3.15
C LEU A 28 2.04 -15.22 2.28
N LEU A 29 0.94 -15.74 2.85
CA LEU A 29 -0.36 -15.74 2.16
C LEU A 29 -1.07 -14.41 2.43
N CYS A 30 -1.86 -13.95 1.46
CA CYS A 30 -2.63 -12.72 1.62
C CYS A 30 -3.57 -12.79 2.83
N ASP A 31 -4.26 -13.92 2.99
CA ASP A 31 -5.28 -14.13 4.02
C ASP A 31 -4.71 -14.16 5.46
N ASP A 32 -3.39 -14.38 5.62
CA ASP A 32 -2.72 -14.31 6.92
C ASP A 32 -2.59 -12.88 7.44
N PHE A 33 -2.61 -11.89 6.54
CA PHE A 33 -2.35 -10.47 6.85
C PHE A 33 -3.54 -9.56 6.57
N PHE A 34 -4.27 -9.85 5.49
CA PHE A 34 -5.23 -8.93 4.91
C PHE A 34 -6.50 -9.63 4.50
N GLN A 35 -7.61 -8.92 4.67
CA GLN A 35 -8.88 -9.27 4.07
C GLN A 35 -9.11 -8.35 2.87
N LEU A 36 -9.35 -8.92 1.68
CA LEU A 36 -9.78 -8.12 0.53
C LEU A 36 -11.20 -7.59 0.73
N ALA A 37 -11.45 -6.36 0.29
CA ALA A 37 -12.75 -5.75 0.37
C ALA A 37 -13.75 -6.53 -0.51
N THR A 38 -14.83 -7.04 0.10
CA THR A 38 -15.87 -7.82 -0.59
C THR A 38 -16.77 -6.96 -1.49
N THR A 39 -16.77 -5.64 -1.28
CA THR A 39 -17.65 -4.75 -2.03
C THR A 39 -17.13 -4.52 -3.45
N LYS A 40 -17.90 -4.95 -4.45
CA LYS A 40 -17.67 -4.73 -5.88
C LYS A 40 -17.94 -3.28 -6.31
N ASN A 41 -17.82 -2.31 -5.39
CA ASN A 41 -18.07 -0.90 -5.70
C ASN A 41 -17.05 -0.45 -6.75
N LEU A 42 -17.56 -0.05 -7.92
CA LEU A 42 -16.89 0.11 -9.21
C LEU A 42 -15.84 1.25 -9.28
N ARG A 43 -15.23 1.67 -8.16
CA ARG A 43 -14.25 2.76 -8.12
C ARG A 43 -12.96 2.35 -7.40
N GLY A 44 -11.84 2.48 -8.11
CA GLY A 44 -10.50 2.11 -7.66
C GLY A 44 -10.06 0.78 -8.26
N HIS A 45 -9.08 0.14 -7.63
CA HIS A 45 -8.49 -1.12 -8.10
C HIS A 45 -9.13 -2.37 -7.45
N PRO A 46 -9.03 -3.55 -8.07
CA PRO A 46 -9.67 -4.78 -7.57
C PRO A 46 -9.04 -5.35 -6.29
N PHE A 47 -7.88 -4.84 -5.88
CA PHE A 47 -7.10 -5.32 -4.73
C PHE A 47 -7.30 -4.50 -3.46
N LYS A 48 -8.46 -3.84 -3.28
CA LYS A 48 -8.69 -3.05 -2.06
C LYS A 48 -8.69 -3.92 -0.82
N LEU A 49 -8.11 -3.41 0.25
CA LEU A 49 -8.08 -4.03 1.57
C LEU A 49 -9.28 -3.56 2.40
N SER A 50 -9.88 -4.47 3.14
CA SER A 50 -10.92 -4.17 4.12
C SER A 50 -10.34 -3.32 5.24
N VAL A 51 -11.09 -2.29 5.66
CA VAL A 51 -10.67 -1.46 6.80
C VAL A 51 -10.88 -2.25 8.09
N PRO A 52 -9.81 -2.54 8.84
CA PRO A 52 -9.93 -3.31 10.07
C PRO A 52 -10.68 -2.50 11.13
N GLN A 53 -11.60 -3.15 11.84
CA GLN A 53 -12.26 -2.55 13.00
C GLN A 53 -11.30 -2.55 14.19
N VAL A 54 -10.47 -1.52 14.28
CA VAL A 54 -9.47 -1.41 15.32
C VAL A 54 -10.07 -0.77 16.57
N ARG A 55 -10.24 -1.55 17.65
CA ARG A 55 -10.75 -1.06 18.95
C ARG A 55 -9.76 -0.24 19.78
N LEU A 56 -8.46 -0.40 19.54
CA LEU A 56 -7.39 0.21 20.33
C LEU A 56 -6.52 1.10 19.43
N ASP A 57 -6.36 2.37 19.80
CA ASP A 57 -5.66 3.38 18.99
C ASP A 57 -4.21 2.98 18.63
N VAL A 58 -3.53 2.24 19.51
CA VAL A 58 -2.15 1.76 19.29
C VAL A 58 -2.01 0.82 18.08
N ARG A 59 -3.06 0.06 17.77
CA ARG A 59 -3.02 -0.91 16.66
C ARG A 59 -3.00 -0.20 15.31
N LYS A 60 -3.40 1.08 15.21
CA LYS A 60 -3.33 1.84 13.94
C LYS A 60 -1.91 1.92 13.38
N TYR A 61 -0.89 1.82 14.23
CA TYR A 61 0.52 1.87 13.83
C TYR A 61 1.09 0.53 13.37
N PHE A 62 0.33 -0.57 13.52
CA PHE A 62 0.76 -1.88 13.05
C PHE A 62 0.73 -1.92 11.52
N PHE A 63 1.67 -2.66 10.95
CA PHE A 63 1.83 -2.82 9.50
C PHE A 63 0.50 -3.10 8.80
N THR A 64 -0.25 -4.12 9.25
CA THR A 64 -1.50 -4.53 8.61
C THR A 64 -2.61 -3.48 8.64
N ASN A 65 -2.56 -2.52 9.56
CA ASN A 65 -3.56 -1.46 9.68
C ASN A 65 -3.12 -0.18 8.95
N ARG A 66 -1.86 0.24 9.12
CA ARG A 66 -1.36 1.51 8.57
C ARG A 66 -1.25 1.53 7.05
N VAL A 67 -1.17 0.37 6.41
CA VAL A 67 -1.04 0.27 4.94
C VAL A 67 -2.38 0.33 4.21
N VAL A 68 -3.50 0.12 4.92
CA VAL A 68 -4.82 -0.03 4.29
C VAL A 68 -5.23 1.20 3.50
N GLU A 69 -5.19 2.37 4.13
CA GLU A 69 -5.55 3.63 3.48
C GLU A 69 -4.59 4.00 2.33
N PRO A 70 -3.24 4.03 2.54
CA PRO A 70 -2.33 4.33 1.45
C PRO A 70 -2.43 3.35 0.28
N TRP A 71 -2.64 2.06 0.55
CA TRP A 71 -2.82 1.05 -0.50
C TRP A 71 -4.11 1.27 -1.29
N ASN A 72 -5.23 1.50 -0.61
CA ASN A 72 -6.54 1.69 -1.24
C ASN A 72 -6.64 2.98 -2.07
N ASN A 73 -5.77 3.95 -1.78
CA ASN A 73 -5.66 5.22 -2.50
C ASN A 73 -4.73 5.14 -3.73
N LEU A 74 -3.99 4.04 -3.91
CA LEU A 74 -3.13 3.90 -5.08
C LEU A 74 -3.96 3.81 -6.38
N PRO A 75 -3.50 4.44 -7.47
CA PRO A 75 -4.08 4.24 -8.78
C PRO A 75 -4.01 2.76 -9.21
N GLU A 76 -5.05 2.31 -9.91
CA GLU A 76 -5.11 0.95 -10.44
C GLU A 76 -3.91 0.61 -11.33
N ALA A 77 -3.45 1.56 -12.15
CA ALA A 77 -2.26 1.37 -12.98
C ALA A 77 -1.00 1.00 -12.18
N ILE A 78 -0.88 1.43 -10.92
CA ILE A 78 0.25 1.07 -10.06
C ILE A 78 0.04 -0.33 -9.49
N VAL A 79 -1.15 -0.57 -8.92
CA VAL A 79 -1.48 -1.84 -8.23
C VAL A 79 -1.52 -3.03 -9.19
N MET A 80 -1.97 -2.81 -10.43
CA MET A 80 -2.03 -3.84 -11.49
C MET A 80 -0.68 -4.11 -12.16
N SER A 81 0.44 -3.63 -11.59
CA SER A 81 1.77 -3.94 -12.08
C SER A 81 2.05 -5.45 -12.10
N GLN A 82 2.76 -5.91 -13.13
CA GLN A 82 3.07 -7.33 -13.32
C GLN A 82 4.33 -7.79 -12.56
N SER A 83 5.13 -6.86 -12.04
CA SER A 83 6.35 -7.16 -11.29
C SER A 83 6.59 -6.15 -10.16
N VAL A 84 7.38 -6.56 -9.16
CA VAL A 84 7.83 -5.68 -8.07
C VAL A 84 8.64 -4.49 -8.63
N TYR A 85 9.41 -4.70 -9.70
CA TYR A 85 10.20 -3.62 -10.32
C TYR A 85 9.28 -2.56 -10.93
N THR A 86 8.28 -2.97 -11.72
CA THR A 86 7.32 -2.07 -12.35
C THR A 86 6.49 -1.33 -11.29
N PHE A 87 6.08 -2.03 -10.23
CA PHE A 87 5.37 -1.42 -9.11
C PHE A 87 6.22 -0.32 -8.45
N LYS A 88 7.47 -0.62 -8.08
CA LYS A 88 8.39 0.35 -7.48
C LYS A 88 8.55 1.60 -8.35
N HIS A 89 8.80 1.41 -9.65
CA HIS A 89 9.01 2.51 -10.57
C HIS A 89 7.77 3.42 -10.71
N ARG A 90 6.59 2.82 -10.89
CA ARG A 90 5.32 3.57 -11.00
C ARG A 90 4.95 4.27 -9.69
N PHE A 91 5.17 3.62 -8.56
CA PHE A 91 4.98 4.19 -7.24
C PHE A 91 5.90 5.40 -7.01
N ASP A 92 7.19 5.27 -7.32
CA ASP A 92 8.15 6.37 -7.15
C ASP A 92 7.79 7.58 -8.05
N ILE A 93 7.38 7.36 -9.30
CA ILE A 93 6.89 8.44 -10.18
C ILE A 93 5.63 9.10 -9.60
N HIS A 94 4.66 8.30 -9.17
CA HIS A 94 3.42 8.82 -8.60
C HIS A 94 3.71 9.65 -7.35
N MET A 95 4.54 9.16 -6.43
CA MET A 95 4.90 9.93 -5.23
C MET A 95 5.64 11.22 -5.56
N LEU A 96 6.52 11.22 -6.57
CA LEU A 96 7.21 12.44 -7.02
C LEU A 96 6.25 13.51 -7.56
N GLN A 97 5.12 13.12 -8.13
CA GLN A 97 4.07 14.05 -8.58
C GLN A 97 3.29 14.68 -7.42
N TYR A 98 3.18 13.99 -6.28
CA TYR A 98 2.53 14.49 -5.06
C TYR A 98 3.53 15.13 -4.07
N HIS A 99 4.82 15.16 -4.41
CA HIS A 99 5.89 15.59 -3.52
C HIS A 99 6.04 17.12 -3.38
N GLU A 100 5.20 17.94 -4.01
CA GLU A 100 5.11 19.37 -3.66
C GLU A 100 4.49 19.61 -2.27
N ASP A 101 3.75 18.64 -1.72
CA ASP A 101 3.02 18.82 -0.46
C ASP A 101 3.77 18.34 0.80
N TYR A 102 4.83 17.53 0.64
CA TYR A 102 5.55 16.90 1.76
C TYR A 102 6.88 17.58 2.15
N VAL A 103 7.26 18.66 1.47
CA VAL A 103 8.49 19.44 1.75
C VAL A 103 8.20 20.64 2.68
N THR A 104 6.94 20.96 2.92
CA THR A 104 6.50 22.22 3.55
C THR A 104 5.91 22.06 4.96
N THR A 105 6.27 21.02 5.71
CA THR A 105 5.93 20.89 7.14
C THR A 105 7.06 20.22 7.89
#